data_AF-A0A2Y9SGT1-F1
#
_entry.id   AF-A0A2Y9SGT1-F1
#
_cell.length_a   1.000
_cell.length_b   1.000
_cell.length_c   1.000
_cell.angle_alpha   90.00
_cell.angle_beta   90.00
_cell.angle_gamma   90.00
#
_symmetry.space_group_name_H-M   'P 1'
#
loop_
_entity.id
_entity.type
_entity.pdbx_description
1 polymer ?
#
loop_
_entity_poly.entity_id
_entity_poly.type
_entity_poly.pdbx_seq_one_letter_code
_entity_poly.pdbx_strand_id
1 'polypeptide(L)'
;MGSHSRARRVAAALGFAGLLCAVLGVIMIVMVPSIIKQQVLKNVRIDPSSLSFNMWKEIPVPFYLSVYFFDVVNPKEILQGQKPRVQERGPYVYREFRHKSNITFNDNDTVSFLEYRSFQFQPDKSRGLESDSIVMPNILVLSAAMMMENGPMSLKLIMTLAFSTLGERAFMNRTVSEIMWGYEDPLIHIINKYFPNTFPFKGKFGLFAELNNSDSGLFTVFTGVKNFSRIHLVDKWNGISKVNFWHSDQCNMINGTSGQMWAPFMTPESSLEFYSPEACRSMKLIYKEQGVFEGIPTFRFVAPNTLFANGSIYPPNEGFCPCRESGIQNVSTCRFNAPLFLSHPHFYNADPVLAEAVSGLHPNPEEHSLFLDIHPVTGIPMNCSVKLQLSLYIKSVKGVGQTGKIEPVILPLMWFGESGAMEGETLQTFYTQLVLMPRVLHYGQYVLLALGCVLLFIPIVYQIRSQVGGGQSVAGAERSLACLLGGRRGSDQIPQPSLPAVPTDTFSLQPTSGGSPRSLPGLGSCCCILASLAYSVPTSLPILGGLGTLPWRGCRWFWVTRPGT
;
A
#
# COMPACT_ATOMS: atom_id res chain seq x y z
N MET A 1 -68.18 16.09 -3.44
CA MET A 1 -67.60 14.80 -3.89
C MET A 1 -66.18 14.89 -4.51
N GLY A 2 -65.59 16.08 -4.72
CA GLY A 2 -64.26 16.21 -5.37
C GLY A 2 -63.00 16.04 -4.49
N SER A 3 -63.10 16.13 -3.16
CA SER A 3 -61.94 16.09 -2.25
C SER A 3 -61.42 14.65 -2.00
N HIS A 4 -62.32 13.69 -1.79
CA HIS A 4 -61.96 12.29 -1.51
C HIS A 4 -61.35 11.56 -2.73
N SER A 5 -61.78 11.87 -3.95
CA SER A 5 -61.22 11.29 -5.17
C SER A 5 -59.80 11.79 -5.44
N ARG A 6 -59.53 13.07 -5.13
CA ARG A 6 -58.19 13.66 -5.22
C ARG A 6 -57.24 13.08 -4.18
N ALA A 7 -57.68 12.94 -2.93
CA ALA A 7 -56.88 12.33 -1.86
C ALA A 7 -56.52 10.86 -2.16
N ARG A 8 -57.46 10.08 -2.70
CA ARG A 8 -57.22 8.68 -3.09
C ARG A 8 -56.23 8.55 -4.25
N ARG A 9 -56.28 9.45 -5.23
CA ARG A 9 -55.31 9.50 -6.35
C ARG A 9 -53.91 9.87 -5.85
N VAL A 10 -53.80 10.81 -4.91
CA VAL A 10 -52.52 11.19 -4.30
C VAL A 10 -51.93 10.05 -3.47
N ALA A 11 -52.73 9.36 -2.66
CA ALA A 11 -52.27 8.21 -1.87
C ALA A 11 -51.79 7.04 -2.77
N ALA A 12 -52.49 6.78 -3.88
CA ALA A 12 -52.06 5.77 -4.85
C ALA A 12 -50.76 6.16 -5.57
N ALA A 13 -50.60 7.44 -5.94
CA ALA A 13 -49.37 7.93 -6.56
C ALA A 13 -48.17 7.85 -5.59
N LEU A 14 -48.36 8.20 -4.32
CA LEU A 14 -47.33 8.06 -3.27
C LEU A 14 -46.99 6.59 -3.00
N GLY A 15 -47.97 5.70 -3.00
CA GLY A 15 -47.74 4.26 -2.88
C GLY A 15 -46.94 3.69 -4.05
N PHE A 16 -47.25 4.11 -5.28
CA PHE A 16 -46.48 3.71 -6.47
C PHE A 16 -45.05 4.25 -6.43
N ALA A 17 -44.87 5.53 -6.09
CA ALA A 17 -43.54 6.12 -5.93
C ALA A 17 -42.73 5.43 -4.82
N GLY A 18 -43.37 5.12 -3.69
CA GLY A 18 -42.76 4.38 -2.59
C GLY A 18 -42.33 2.97 -2.99
N LEU A 19 -43.18 2.26 -3.74
CA LEU A 19 -42.84 0.94 -4.29
C LEU A 19 -41.65 1.02 -5.24
N LEU A 20 -41.63 2.00 -6.15
CA LEU A 20 -40.51 2.21 -7.07
C LEU A 20 -39.20 2.49 -6.33
N CYS A 21 -39.22 3.39 -5.33
CA CYS A 21 -38.06 3.68 -4.49
C CYS A 21 -37.57 2.45 -3.72
N ALA A 22 -38.49 1.68 -3.12
CA ALA A 22 -38.14 0.47 -2.38
C ALA A 22 -37.51 -0.59 -3.30
N VAL A 23 -38.10 -0.83 -4.47
CA VAL A 23 -37.57 -1.77 -5.47
C VAL A 23 -36.20 -1.33 -5.96
N LEU A 24 -36.01 -0.04 -6.30
CA LEU A 24 -34.70 0.50 -6.69
C LEU A 24 -33.66 0.37 -5.58
N GLY A 25 -34.03 0.64 -4.32
CA GLY A 25 -33.17 0.45 -3.16
C GLY A 25 -32.70 -0.99 -3.00
N VAL A 26 -33.62 -1.96 -3.12
CA VAL A 26 -33.28 -3.40 -3.08
C VAL A 26 -32.39 -3.81 -4.25
N ILE A 27 -32.69 -3.35 -5.47
CA ILE A 27 -31.85 -3.62 -6.65
C ILE A 27 -30.44 -3.07 -6.44
N MET A 28 -30.30 -1.86 -5.90
CA MET A 28 -28.99 -1.28 -5.59
C MET A 28 -28.22 -2.10 -4.56
N ILE A 29 -28.87 -2.55 -3.47
CA ILE A 29 -28.22 -3.39 -2.45
C ILE A 29 -27.63 -4.66 -3.06
N VAL A 30 -28.32 -5.27 -4.02
CA VAL A 30 -27.85 -6.49 -4.70
C VAL A 30 -26.77 -6.18 -5.76
N MET A 31 -26.94 -5.11 -6.54
CA MET A 31 -26.09 -4.84 -7.71
C MET A 31 -24.82 -4.04 -7.39
N VAL A 32 -24.88 -3.09 -6.46
CA VAL A 32 -23.76 -2.17 -6.16
C VAL A 32 -22.48 -2.91 -5.75
N PRO A 33 -22.50 -3.92 -4.86
CA PRO A 33 -21.28 -4.67 -4.52
C PRO A 33 -20.64 -5.35 -5.73
N SER A 34 -21.46 -5.90 -6.63
CA SER A 34 -20.99 -6.55 -7.86
C SER A 34 -20.37 -5.54 -8.82
N ILE A 35 -21.01 -4.38 -9.01
CA ILE A 35 -20.51 -3.30 -9.87
C ILE A 35 -19.18 -2.76 -9.33
N ILE A 36 -19.07 -2.52 -8.01
CA ILE A 36 -17.82 -2.07 -7.39
C ILE A 36 -16.71 -3.09 -7.63
N LYS A 37 -16.99 -4.38 -7.38
CA LYS A 37 -16.02 -5.46 -7.62
C LYS A 37 -15.54 -5.47 -9.07
N GLN A 38 -16.46 -5.39 -10.03
CA GLN A 38 -16.12 -5.36 -11.46
C GLN A 38 -15.30 -4.12 -11.83
N GLN A 39 -15.64 -2.95 -11.26
CA GLN A 39 -14.94 -1.71 -11.52
C GLN A 39 -13.51 -1.74 -10.98
N VAL A 40 -13.31 -2.28 -9.77
CA VAL A 40 -11.99 -2.52 -9.20
C VAL A 40 -11.19 -3.46 -10.10
N LEU A 41 -11.76 -4.63 -10.46
CA LEU A 41 -11.10 -5.61 -11.32
C LEU A 41 -10.71 -5.04 -12.68
N LYS A 42 -11.51 -4.15 -13.26
CA LYS A 42 -11.20 -3.49 -14.54
C LYS A 42 -10.07 -2.47 -14.38
N ASN A 43 -10.10 -1.70 -13.29
CA ASN A 43 -9.15 -0.61 -13.06
C ASN A 43 -7.78 -1.08 -12.58
N VAL A 44 -7.61 -2.26 -11.98
CA VAL A 44 -6.28 -2.72 -11.53
C VAL A 44 -5.48 -3.46 -12.61
N ARG A 45 -6.13 -3.88 -13.70
CA ARG A 45 -5.46 -4.56 -14.82
C ARG A 45 -4.46 -3.65 -15.51
N ILE A 46 -3.34 -4.23 -15.93
CA ILE A 46 -2.37 -3.54 -16.79
C ILE A 46 -2.88 -3.64 -18.24
N ASP A 47 -3.67 -2.64 -18.64
CA ASP A 47 -4.30 -2.57 -19.95
C ASP A 47 -4.24 -1.10 -20.42
N PRO A 48 -3.77 -0.79 -21.64
CA PRO A 48 -3.69 0.60 -22.12
C PRO A 48 -5.01 1.38 -22.08
N SER A 49 -6.15 0.68 -22.06
CA SER A 49 -7.49 1.28 -21.92
C SER A 49 -7.93 1.50 -20.47
N SER A 50 -7.19 0.98 -19.48
CA SER A 50 -7.49 1.15 -18.06
C SER A 50 -7.03 2.52 -17.55
N LEU A 51 -7.76 3.06 -16.57
CA LEU A 51 -7.41 4.34 -15.95
C LEU A 51 -6.05 4.29 -15.23
N SER A 52 -5.71 3.13 -14.65
CA SER A 52 -4.48 2.96 -13.86
C SER A 52 -3.23 2.77 -14.72
N PHE A 53 -3.35 2.51 -16.02
CA PHE A 53 -2.19 2.22 -16.87
C PHE A 53 -1.19 3.37 -16.90
N ASN A 54 -1.68 4.62 -16.98
CA ASN A 54 -0.81 5.79 -16.94
C ASN A 54 -0.09 5.91 -15.58
N MET A 55 -0.79 5.64 -14.48
CA MET A 55 -0.19 5.65 -13.14
C MET A 55 0.81 4.50 -12.93
N TRP A 56 0.57 3.35 -13.56
CA TRP A 56 1.49 2.22 -13.54
C TRP A 56 2.74 2.49 -14.38
N LYS A 57 2.57 3.14 -15.53
CA LYS A 57 3.66 3.52 -16.44
C LYS A 57 4.55 4.60 -15.82
N GLU A 58 3.94 5.66 -15.28
CA GLU A 58 4.63 6.78 -14.62
C GLU A 58 3.98 7.01 -13.26
N ILE A 59 4.72 6.70 -12.20
CA ILE A 59 4.17 6.73 -10.84
C ILE A 59 4.06 8.21 -10.41
N PRO A 60 2.84 8.73 -10.15
CA PRO A 60 2.64 10.16 -9.82
C PRO A 60 2.98 10.49 -8.36
N VAL A 61 3.46 9.51 -7.59
CA VAL A 61 3.77 9.62 -6.16
C VAL A 61 5.24 10.01 -5.98
N PRO A 62 5.58 11.01 -5.15
CA PRO A 62 6.97 11.35 -4.88
C PRO A 62 7.63 10.27 -4.02
N PHE A 63 8.65 9.61 -4.56
CA PHE A 63 9.53 8.72 -3.80
C PHE A 63 10.77 9.49 -3.34
N TYR A 64 11.25 9.14 -2.16
CA TYR A 64 12.48 9.67 -1.59
C TYR A 64 13.37 8.53 -1.10
N LEU A 65 14.63 8.55 -1.54
CA LEU A 65 15.71 7.75 -1.00
C LEU A 65 16.43 8.57 0.08
N SER A 66 16.36 8.13 1.32
CA SER A 66 17.09 8.71 2.46
C SER A 66 18.24 7.80 2.84
N VAL A 67 19.47 8.32 2.84
CA VAL A 67 20.68 7.54 3.15
C VAL A 67 21.36 8.06 4.41
N TYR A 68 21.80 7.13 5.25
CA TYR A 68 22.49 7.37 6.51
C TYR A 68 23.78 6.58 6.53
N PHE A 69 24.91 7.26 6.63
CA PHE A 69 26.23 6.64 6.63
C PHE A 69 26.72 6.38 8.05
N PHE A 70 27.49 5.31 8.23
CA PHE A 70 28.21 5.04 9.47
C PHE A 70 29.66 5.51 9.33
N ASP A 71 29.92 6.73 9.79
CA ASP A 71 31.24 7.36 9.79
C ASP A 71 32.14 6.72 10.85
N VAL A 72 33.29 6.19 10.44
CA VAL A 72 34.22 5.46 11.32
C VAL A 72 35.12 6.44 12.07
N VAL A 73 34.97 6.48 13.39
CA VAL A 73 35.65 7.46 14.25
C VAL A 73 37.08 7.02 14.63
N ASN A 74 37.34 5.71 14.72
CA ASN A 74 38.59 5.15 15.24
C ASN A 74 39.29 4.16 14.26
N PRO A 75 39.56 4.54 12.99
CA PRO A 75 40.09 3.62 11.99
C PRO A 75 41.48 3.06 12.34
N LYS A 76 42.32 3.83 13.04
CA LYS A 76 43.68 3.40 13.41
C LYS A 76 43.66 2.35 14.52
N GLU A 77 42.76 2.52 15.48
CA GLU A 77 42.55 1.63 16.61
C GLU A 77 41.94 0.31 16.13
N ILE A 78 41.03 0.33 15.15
CA ILE A 78 40.48 -0.88 14.53
C ILE A 78 41.59 -1.71 13.89
N LEU A 79 42.55 -1.08 13.21
CA LEU A 79 43.73 -1.77 12.66
C LEU A 79 44.64 -2.39 13.72
N GLN A 80 44.50 -1.99 14.99
CA GLN A 80 45.23 -2.53 16.13
C GLN A 80 44.43 -3.62 16.88
N GLY A 81 43.21 -3.95 16.44
CA GLY A 81 42.34 -4.94 17.06
C GLY A 81 41.36 -4.37 18.07
N GLN A 82 41.20 -3.04 18.13
CA GLN A 82 40.18 -2.43 18.99
C GLN A 82 38.80 -2.46 18.34
N LYS A 83 37.77 -2.38 19.18
CA LYS A 83 36.37 -2.37 18.77
C LYS A 83 36.05 -1.16 17.85
N PRO A 84 35.36 -1.35 16.72
CA PRO A 84 34.91 -0.24 15.88
C PRO A 84 33.93 0.69 16.59
N ARG A 85 34.09 1.99 16.36
CA ARG A 85 33.20 3.06 16.80
C ARG A 85 32.73 3.82 15.57
N VAL A 86 31.42 3.90 15.40
CA VAL A 86 30.80 4.63 14.28
C VAL A 86 29.90 5.74 14.79
N GLN A 87 29.73 6.77 13.95
CA GLN A 87 28.76 7.84 14.15
C GLN A 87 27.83 7.87 12.93
N GLU A 88 26.53 7.86 13.18
CA GLU A 88 25.56 8.02 12.10
C GLU A 88 25.58 9.46 11.53
N ARG A 89 25.63 9.56 10.20
CA ARG A 89 25.62 10.80 9.43
C ARG A 89 24.48 10.72 8.40
N GLY A 90 23.44 11.52 8.60
CA GLY A 90 22.30 11.58 7.68
C GLY A 90 21.08 12.32 8.29
N PRO A 91 19.95 12.34 7.57
CA PRO A 91 19.78 11.79 6.23
C PRO A 91 20.41 12.64 5.13
N TYR A 92 20.87 12.00 4.07
CA TYR A 92 21.05 12.60 2.74
C TYR A 92 19.90 12.12 1.85
N VAL A 93 19.06 13.05 1.41
CA VAL A 93 17.78 12.76 0.78
C VAL A 93 17.84 13.04 -0.70
N TYR A 94 17.39 12.08 -1.50
CA TYR A 94 17.25 12.17 -2.94
C TYR A 94 15.80 11.95 -3.32
N ARG A 95 15.24 12.84 -4.13
CA ARG A 95 13.97 12.60 -4.81
C ARG A 95 14.21 11.59 -5.91
N GLU A 96 13.40 10.54 -5.92
CA GLU A 96 13.46 9.49 -6.92
C GLU A 96 12.34 9.66 -7.93
N PHE A 97 12.67 9.56 -9.22
CA PHE A 97 11.71 9.50 -10.30
C PHE A 97 11.76 8.13 -10.96
N ARG A 98 10.58 7.52 -11.13
CA ARG A 98 10.41 6.19 -11.75
C ARG A 98 9.52 6.29 -12.97
N HIS A 99 9.97 5.71 -14.08
CA HIS A 99 9.15 5.59 -15.27
C HIS A 99 9.44 4.27 -15.99
N LYS A 100 8.41 3.71 -16.62
CA LYS A 100 8.52 2.49 -17.42
C LYS A 100 8.63 2.81 -18.91
N SER A 101 9.60 2.20 -19.57
CA SER A 101 9.83 2.32 -21.01
C SER A 101 9.92 0.93 -21.66
N ASN A 102 10.03 0.91 -23.00
CA ASN A 102 10.06 -0.33 -23.80
C ASN A 102 8.91 -1.31 -23.48
N ILE A 103 7.72 -0.76 -23.24
CA ILE A 103 6.54 -1.54 -22.85
C ILE A 103 6.03 -2.34 -24.06
N THR A 104 6.01 -3.65 -23.94
CA THR A 104 5.54 -4.57 -24.98
C THR A 104 4.56 -5.57 -24.41
N PHE A 105 3.34 -5.60 -24.96
CA PHE A 105 2.31 -6.56 -24.58
C PHE A 105 2.47 -7.85 -25.38
N ASN A 106 2.40 -8.98 -24.69
CA ASN A 106 2.61 -10.31 -25.25
C ASN A 106 1.29 -11.10 -25.31
N ASP A 107 1.18 -12.04 -26.25
CA ASP A 107 -0.03 -12.85 -26.45
C ASP A 107 -0.38 -13.77 -25.27
N ASN A 108 0.59 -14.03 -24.38
CA ASN A 108 0.46 -14.93 -23.23
C ASN A 108 -0.04 -14.24 -21.93
N ASP A 109 -0.77 -13.11 -22.03
CA ASP A 109 -1.30 -12.34 -20.88
C ASP A 109 -0.20 -11.66 -20.04
N THR A 110 0.94 -11.36 -20.66
CA THR A 110 2.06 -10.69 -19.99
C THR A 110 2.42 -9.37 -20.68
N VAL A 111 3.10 -8.51 -19.94
CA VAL A 111 3.69 -7.28 -20.44
C VAL A 111 5.16 -7.23 -20.01
N SER A 112 6.04 -6.90 -20.96
CA SER A 112 7.47 -6.71 -20.72
C SER A 112 7.80 -5.21 -20.68
N PHE A 113 8.61 -4.78 -19.73
CA PHE A 113 9.02 -3.37 -19.60
C PHE A 113 10.37 -3.23 -18.88
N LEU A 114 11.02 -2.09 -19.10
CA LEU A 114 12.17 -1.63 -18.32
C LEU A 114 11.71 -0.52 -17.39
N GLU A 115 12.11 -0.56 -16.13
CA GLU A 115 11.85 0.50 -15.17
C GLU A 115 13.12 1.32 -14.95
N TYR A 116 13.07 2.59 -15.34
CA TYR A 116 14.16 3.54 -15.19
C TYR A 116 14.00 4.35 -13.93
N ARG A 117 15.11 4.52 -13.21
CA ARG A 117 15.20 5.24 -11.95
C ARG A 117 16.19 6.39 -12.08
N SER A 118 15.84 7.55 -11.55
CA SER A 118 16.75 8.70 -11.49
C SER A 118 16.62 9.40 -10.14
N PHE A 119 17.74 9.93 -9.66
CA PHE A 119 17.84 10.50 -8.31
C PHE A 119 18.29 11.95 -8.38
N GLN A 120 17.55 12.81 -7.68
CA GLN A 120 17.84 14.24 -7.58
C GLN A 120 18.00 14.62 -6.11
N PHE A 121 19.19 15.08 -5.73
CA PHE A 121 19.48 15.48 -4.36
C PHE A 121 18.53 16.60 -3.88
N GLN A 122 18.10 16.53 -2.61
CA GLN A 122 17.19 17.48 -1.96
C GLN A 122 17.92 18.11 -0.76
N PRO A 123 18.63 19.25 -0.95
CA PRO A 123 19.38 19.90 0.12
C PRO A 123 18.49 20.34 1.29
N ASP A 124 17.25 20.74 1.03
CA ASP A 124 16.26 21.22 2.00
C ASP A 124 15.75 20.12 2.93
N LYS A 125 15.80 18.86 2.49
CA LYS A 125 15.41 17.67 3.28
C LYS A 125 16.61 16.94 3.88
N SER A 126 17.83 17.35 3.53
CA SER A 126 19.07 16.69 3.94
C SER A 126 19.71 17.42 5.13
N ARG A 127 20.40 16.67 5.99
CA ARG A 127 21.14 17.24 7.12
C ARG A 127 22.48 17.87 6.72
N GLY A 128 23.05 17.40 5.63
CA GLY A 128 24.35 17.84 5.09
C GLY A 128 24.31 17.94 3.57
N LEU A 129 25.47 18.24 2.97
CA LEU A 129 25.63 18.34 1.51
C LEU A 129 26.29 17.08 0.95
N GLU A 130 26.16 16.83 -0.35
CA GLU A 130 26.87 15.71 -0.99
C GLU A 130 28.39 15.85 -0.95
N SER A 131 28.91 17.04 -0.64
CA SER A 131 30.33 17.34 -0.43
C SER A 131 30.85 16.93 0.95
N ASP A 132 29.97 16.54 1.88
CA ASP A 132 30.36 16.12 3.22
C ASP A 132 31.26 14.88 3.14
N SER A 133 32.38 14.91 3.85
CA SER A 133 33.34 13.81 3.91
C SER A 133 32.95 12.78 4.97
N ILE A 134 33.04 11.50 4.61
CA ILE A 134 32.76 10.33 5.45
C ILE A 134 33.96 9.39 5.41
N VAL A 135 34.41 8.97 6.59
CA VAL A 135 35.42 7.92 6.75
C VAL A 135 34.71 6.58 6.78
N MET A 136 35.00 5.72 5.81
CA MET A 136 34.39 4.39 5.71
C MET A 136 35.42 3.32 5.33
N PRO A 137 35.11 2.03 5.53
CA PRO A 137 35.93 0.94 5.04
C PRO A 137 36.12 1.03 3.52
N ASN A 138 37.34 0.89 3.05
CA ASN A 138 37.63 0.77 1.62
C ASN A 138 37.16 -0.61 1.15
N ILE A 139 35.98 -0.64 0.55
CA ILE A 139 35.30 -1.87 0.12
C ILE A 139 36.18 -2.65 -0.85
N LEU A 140 36.84 -1.98 -1.79
CA LEU A 140 37.67 -2.65 -2.80
C LEU A 140 38.89 -3.35 -2.16
N VAL A 141 39.64 -2.62 -1.33
CA VAL A 141 40.84 -3.14 -0.67
C VAL A 141 40.50 -4.29 0.27
N LEU A 142 39.48 -4.11 1.10
CA LEU A 142 39.10 -5.11 2.10
C LEU A 142 38.44 -6.33 1.47
N SER A 143 37.62 -6.16 0.42
CA SER A 143 37.05 -7.28 -0.32
C SER A 143 38.14 -8.10 -1.01
N ALA A 144 39.07 -7.44 -1.70
CA ALA A 144 40.20 -8.11 -2.34
C ALA A 144 41.06 -8.86 -1.30
N ALA A 145 41.29 -8.27 -0.13
CA ALA A 145 41.98 -8.93 0.98
C ALA A 145 41.27 -10.20 1.44
N MET A 146 39.94 -10.15 1.62
CA MET A 146 39.14 -11.31 2.04
C MET A 146 39.14 -12.41 0.97
N MET A 147 38.98 -12.05 -0.30
CA MET A 147 39.03 -13.00 -1.42
C MET A 147 40.39 -13.70 -1.52
N MET A 148 41.46 -13.01 -1.12
CA MET A 148 42.82 -13.53 -1.10
C MET A 148 43.15 -14.36 0.14
N GLU A 149 42.23 -14.57 1.08
CA GLU A 149 42.49 -15.28 2.35
C GLU A 149 43.13 -16.66 2.14
N ASN A 150 42.62 -17.45 1.19
CA ASN A 150 43.12 -18.79 0.90
C ASN A 150 44.23 -18.81 -0.17
N GLY A 151 44.69 -17.65 -0.64
CA GLY A 151 45.73 -17.53 -1.66
C GLY A 151 47.16 -17.76 -1.15
N PRO A 152 48.12 -18.01 -2.06
CA PRO A 152 49.54 -18.15 -1.71
C PRO A 152 50.11 -16.89 -1.03
N MET A 153 51.03 -17.09 -0.08
CA MET A 153 51.64 -16.00 0.68
C MET A 153 52.39 -14.99 -0.21
N SER A 154 53.07 -15.45 -1.25
CA SER A 154 53.77 -14.60 -2.21
C SER A 154 52.81 -13.62 -2.90
N LEU A 155 51.64 -14.09 -3.33
CA LEU A 155 50.64 -13.25 -4.00
C LEU A 155 50.03 -12.23 -3.04
N LYS A 156 49.79 -12.60 -1.78
CA LYS A 156 49.33 -11.67 -0.73
C LYS A 156 50.35 -10.56 -0.45
N LEU A 157 51.64 -10.89 -0.43
CA LEU A 157 52.72 -9.91 -0.26
C LEU A 157 52.83 -8.96 -1.47
N ILE A 158 52.70 -9.49 -2.69
CA ILE A 158 52.64 -8.66 -3.91
C ILE A 158 51.45 -7.70 -3.85
N MET A 159 50.27 -8.18 -3.44
CA MET A 159 49.10 -7.33 -3.26
C MET A 159 49.32 -6.26 -2.19
N THR A 160 49.94 -6.59 -1.05
CA THR A 160 50.31 -5.62 -0.02
C THR A 160 51.22 -4.53 -0.56
N LEU A 161 52.22 -4.92 -1.35
CA LEU A 161 53.15 -3.98 -1.99
C LEU A 161 52.39 -3.09 -2.97
N ALA A 162 51.56 -3.67 -3.84
CA ALA A 162 50.74 -2.94 -4.80
C ALA A 162 49.83 -1.91 -4.11
N PHE A 163 49.07 -2.33 -3.10
CA PHE A 163 48.24 -1.43 -2.30
C PHE A 163 49.05 -0.30 -1.66
N SER A 164 50.22 -0.62 -1.09
CA SER A 164 51.09 0.40 -0.47
C SER A 164 51.62 1.40 -1.51
N THR A 165 52.02 0.93 -2.70
CA THR A 165 52.52 1.80 -3.78
C THR A 165 51.44 2.69 -4.38
N LEU A 166 50.19 2.22 -4.40
CA LEU A 166 49.04 2.97 -4.90
C LEU A 166 48.42 3.90 -3.84
N GLY A 167 48.92 3.86 -2.60
CA GLY A 167 48.37 4.65 -1.50
C GLY A 167 47.06 4.08 -0.93
N GLU A 168 46.70 2.85 -1.28
CA GLU A 168 45.47 2.20 -0.87
C GLU A 168 45.53 1.74 0.60
N ARG A 169 44.50 2.13 1.36
CA ARG A 169 44.37 1.88 2.80
C ARG A 169 43.07 1.11 3.09
N ALA A 170 43.00 0.47 4.25
CA ALA A 170 41.79 -0.24 4.69
C ALA A 170 40.59 0.67 4.95
N PHE A 171 40.83 1.93 5.31
CA PHE A 171 39.79 2.94 5.47
C PHE A 171 40.09 4.10 4.52
N MET A 172 39.03 4.65 3.95
CA MET A 172 39.09 5.76 3.01
C MET A 172 38.23 6.91 3.52
N ASN A 173 38.61 8.12 3.15
CA ASN A 173 37.82 9.32 3.39
C ASN A 173 37.31 9.83 2.03
N ARG A 174 35.99 9.85 1.84
CA ARG A 174 35.35 10.21 0.58
C ARG A 174 34.10 11.04 0.83
N THR A 175 33.74 11.85 -0.15
CA THR A 175 32.50 12.62 -0.11
C THR A 175 31.28 11.71 -0.29
N VAL A 176 30.12 12.14 0.21
CA VAL A 176 28.85 11.43 0.01
C VAL A 176 28.56 11.20 -1.48
N SER A 177 28.79 12.21 -2.33
CA SER A 177 28.62 12.08 -3.79
C SER A 177 29.50 10.98 -4.37
N GLU A 178 30.76 10.88 -3.94
CA GLU A 178 31.70 9.86 -4.42
C GLU A 178 31.26 8.45 -3.97
N ILE A 179 30.83 8.30 -2.72
CA ILE A 179 30.40 7.00 -2.18
C ILE A 179 29.13 6.51 -2.90
N MET A 180 28.17 7.42 -3.13
CA MET A 180 26.89 7.11 -3.77
C MET A 180 27.05 6.83 -5.27
N TRP A 181 27.58 7.81 -6.01
CA TRP A 181 27.53 7.86 -7.48
C TRP A 181 28.83 7.45 -8.15
N GLY A 182 29.89 7.33 -7.36
CA GLY A 182 31.13 6.70 -7.74
C GLY A 182 32.31 7.64 -7.87
N TYR A 183 33.48 7.09 -7.57
CA TYR A 183 34.78 7.73 -7.70
C TYR A 183 35.72 6.90 -8.56
N GLU A 184 36.76 7.55 -9.11
CA GLU A 184 37.83 6.86 -9.82
C GLU A 184 38.82 6.28 -8.81
N ASP A 185 39.15 5.00 -9.01
CA ASP A 185 40.02 4.25 -8.13
C ASP A 185 41.16 3.61 -8.94
N PRO A 186 42.43 3.82 -8.57
CA PRO A 186 43.57 3.24 -9.27
C PRO A 186 43.51 1.71 -9.39
N LEU A 187 42.92 1.01 -8.41
CA LEU A 187 42.76 -0.44 -8.45
C LEU A 187 41.80 -0.88 -9.54
N ILE A 188 40.72 -0.14 -9.76
CA ILE A 188 39.75 -0.46 -10.83
C ILE A 188 40.41 -0.35 -12.21
N HIS A 189 41.26 0.65 -12.42
CA HIS A 189 42.02 0.77 -13.67
C HIS A 189 42.98 -0.40 -13.91
N ILE A 190 43.67 -0.85 -12.86
CA ILE A 190 44.58 -2.00 -12.95
C ILE A 190 43.79 -3.29 -13.19
N ILE A 191 42.72 -3.51 -12.44
CA ILE A 191 41.88 -4.71 -12.59
C ILE A 191 41.29 -4.75 -14.00
N ASN A 192 40.72 -3.66 -14.51
CA ASN A 192 40.16 -3.63 -15.86
C ASN A 192 41.22 -3.82 -16.95
N LYS A 193 42.47 -3.41 -16.71
CA LYS A 193 43.58 -3.58 -17.65
C LYS A 193 44.11 -5.01 -17.70
N TYR A 194 44.24 -5.68 -16.55
CA TYR A 194 44.86 -7.00 -16.45
C TYR A 194 43.85 -8.16 -16.37
N PHE A 195 42.63 -7.88 -15.92
CA PHE A 195 41.50 -8.81 -15.80
C PHE A 195 40.24 -8.21 -16.45
N PRO A 196 40.23 -8.12 -17.79
CA PRO A 196 39.06 -7.60 -18.49
C PRO A 196 37.83 -8.49 -18.21
N ASN A 197 36.68 -7.87 -17.94
CA ASN A 197 35.39 -8.48 -17.60
C ASN A 197 35.22 -9.01 -16.17
N THR A 198 36.13 -8.71 -15.21
CA THR A 198 35.89 -9.05 -13.80
C THR A 198 34.73 -8.26 -13.19
N PHE A 199 34.59 -6.99 -13.57
CA PHE A 199 33.51 -6.12 -13.13
C PHE A 199 32.75 -5.58 -14.35
N PRO A 200 31.42 -5.41 -14.24
CA PRO A 200 30.62 -4.82 -15.32
C PRO A 200 30.82 -3.30 -15.44
N PHE A 201 31.36 -2.65 -14.40
CA PHE A 201 31.62 -1.21 -14.38
C PHE A 201 33.01 -0.89 -14.95
N LYS A 202 33.05 0.03 -15.92
CA LYS A 202 34.26 0.33 -16.71
C LYS A 202 35.11 1.49 -16.18
N GLY A 203 34.74 2.14 -15.07
CA GLY A 203 35.49 3.30 -14.58
C GLY A 203 35.30 3.62 -13.11
N LYS A 204 34.08 3.98 -12.70
CA LYS A 204 33.82 4.47 -11.34
C LYS A 204 33.31 3.36 -10.43
N PHE A 205 33.77 3.36 -9.19
CA PHE A 205 33.22 2.53 -8.13
C PHE A 205 32.35 3.38 -7.20
N GLY A 206 31.09 3.00 -7.04
CA GLY A 206 30.15 3.61 -6.10
C GLY A 206 29.04 2.62 -5.74
N LEU A 207 28.44 2.77 -4.56
CA LEU A 207 27.43 1.84 -4.07
C LEU A 207 26.16 1.82 -4.93
N PHE A 208 25.83 2.96 -5.54
CA PHE A 208 24.66 3.15 -6.39
C PHE A 208 25.02 3.76 -7.75
N ALA A 209 26.29 3.64 -8.17
CA ALA A 209 26.79 4.24 -9.43
C ALA A 209 25.97 3.79 -10.66
N GLU A 210 25.57 2.52 -10.68
CA GLU A 210 24.80 1.90 -11.77
C GLU A 210 23.28 1.98 -11.55
N LEU A 211 22.78 2.76 -10.57
CA LEU A 211 21.33 2.95 -10.35
C LEU A 211 20.79 4.27 -10.91
N ASN A 212 21.64 5.28 -11.08
CA ASN A 212 21.17 6.60 -11.51
C ASN A 212 21.05 6.66 -13.04
N ASN A 213 19.85 6.96 -13.54
CA ASN A 213 19.50 6.99 -14.95
C ASN A 213 19.69 5.63 -15.64
N SER A 214 19.48 4.54 -14.90
CA SER A 214 19.55 3.17 -15.37
C SER A 214 18.27 2.40 -15.04
N ASP A 215 18.22 1.13 -15.44
CA ASP A 215 17.12 0.22 -15.17
C ASP A 215 17.54 -1.00 -14.35
N SER A 216 16.61 -1.55 -13.59
CA SER A 216 16.82 -2.76 -12.77
C SER A 216 16.62 -4.06 -13.57
N GLY A 217 16.69 -4.02 -14.90
CA GLY A 217 16.48 -5.15 -15.80
C GLY A 217 15.05 -5.26 -16.37
N LEU A 218 14.90 -6.16 -17.34
CA LEU A 218 13.64 -6.40 -18.06
C LEU A 218 12.70 -7.26 -17.23
N PHE A 219 11.60 -6.67 -16.75
CA PHE A 219 10.52 -7.39 -16.10
C PHE A 219 9.49 -7.84 -17.13
N THR A 220 9.05 -9.09 -17.04
CA THR A 220 7.86 -9.60 -17.72
C THR A 220 6.86 -10.01 -16.64
N VAL A 221 5.72 -9.33 -16.59
CA VAL A 221 4.68 -9.52 -15.55
C VAL A 221 3.33 -9.85 -16.16
N PHE A 222 2.50 -10.57 -15.43
CA PHE A 222 1.13 -10.85 -15.86
C PHE A 222 0.23 -9.62 -15.74
N THR A 223 -0.54 -9.33 -16.80
CA THR A 223 -1.42 -8.16 -16.87
C THR A 223 -2.73 -8.34 -16.10
N GLY A 224 -3.15 -9.59 -15.89
CA GLY A 224 -4.41 -9.94 -15.25
C GLY A 224 -5.64 -9.81 -16.15
N VAL A 225 -5.47 -9.68 -17.47
CA VAL A 225 -6.57 -9.52 -18.43
C VAL A 225 -7.26 -10.86 -18.71
N LYS A 226 -6.48 -11.91 -19.03
CA LYS A 226 -7.01 -13.27 -19.27
C LYS A 226 -7.15 -14.04 -17.97
N ASN A 227 -6.13 -14.04 -17.11
CA ASN A 227 -6.17 -14.71 -15.81
C ASN A 227 -5.88 -13.75 -14.66
N PHE A 228 -6.95 -13.35 -13.98
CA PHE A 228 -6.88 -12.41 -12.87
C PHE A 228 -6.11 -12.95 -11.65
N SER A 229 -6.04 -14.29 -11.46
CA SER A 229 -5.37 -14.88 -10.30
C SER A 229 -3.85 -14.66 -10.29
N ARG A 230 -3.27 -14.25 -11.43
CA ARG A 230 -1.83 -14.02 -11.59
C ARG A 230 -1.47 -12.55 -11.74
N ILE A 231 -2.43 -11.64 -11.61
CA ILE A 231 -2.22 -10.21 -11.85
C ILE A 231 -0.98 -9.68 -11.10
N HIS A 232 -0.16 -8.88 -11.80
CA HIS A 232 1.09 -8.28 -11.29
C HIS A 232 2.22 -9.26 -10.91
N LEU A 233 1.99 -10.57 -10.95
CA LEU A 233 3.06 -11.54 -10.68
C LEU A 233 4.13 -11.46 -11.77
N VAL A 234 5.39 -11.62 -11.35
CA VAL A 234 6.53 -11.71 -12.26
C VAL A 234 6.53 -13.09 -12.90
N ASP A 235 6.52 -13.15 -14.23
CA ASP A 235 6.76 -14.37 -15.00
C ASP A 235 8.28 -14.57 -15.16
N LYS A 236 8.97 -13.50 -15.56
CA LYS A 236 10.42 -13.51 -15.81
C LYS A 236 11.06 -12.17 -15.46
N TRP A 237 12.32 -12.22 -15.07
CA TRP A 237 13.21 -11.08 -14.99
C TRP A 237 14.44 -11.39 -15.85
N ASN A 238 14.82 -10.50 -16.77
CA ASN A 238 15.91 -10.72 -17.73
C ASN A 238 15.82 -12.08 -18.47
N GLY A 239 14.59 -12.53 -18.76
CA GLY A 239 14.32 -13.79 -19.45
C GLY A 239 14.42 -15.05 -18.59
N ILE A 240 14.80 -14.94 -17.31
CA ILE A 240 14.88 -16.05 -16.36
C ILE A 240 13.72 -16.04 -15.35
N SER A 241 13.27 -17.22 -14.92
CA SER A 241 12.24 -17.41 -13.89
C SER A 241 12.82 -17.79 -12.52
N LYS A 242 14.10 -18.16 -12.48
CA LYS A 242 14.86 -18.38 -11.26
C LYS A 242 16.27 -17.84 -11.41
N VAL A 243 16.80 -17.23 -10.36
CA VAL A 243 18.20 -16.82 -10.28
C VAL A 243 19.10 -18.03 -10.00
N ASN A 244 20.41 -17.82 -9.97
CA ASN A 244 21.40 -18.87 -9.70
C ASN A 244 22.41 -18.45 -8.63
N PHE A 245 22.00 -17.54 -7.73
CA PHE A 245 22.87 -16.98 -6.69
C PHE A 245 22.93 -17.82 -5.41
N TRP A 246 21.92 -18.68 -5.20
CA TRP A 246 21.68 -19.36 -3.93
C TRP A 246 21.82 -20.88 -4.03
N HIS A 247 21.96 -21.55 -2.89
CA HIS A 247 22.28 -22.97 -2.80
C HIS A 247 21.07 -23.91 -2.89
N SER A 248 19.85 -23.37 -2.96
CA SER A 248 18.64 -24.16 -3.15
C SER A 248 17.77 -23.60 -4.28
N ASP A 249 17.02 -24.47 -4.95
CA ASP A 249 16.07 -24.05 -5.98
C ASP A 249 15.00 -23.11 -5.42
N GLN A 250 14.51 -23.35 -4.19
CA GLN A 250 13.52 -22.49 -3.54
C GLN A 250 14.03 -21.06 -3.34
N CYS A 251 15.26 -20.90 -2.86
CA CYS A 251 15.87 -19.59 -2.63
C CYS A 251 16.12 -18.82 -3.94
N ASN A 252 16.30 -19.56 -5.02
CA ASN A 252 16.51 -19.02 -6.36
C ASN A 252 15.22 -18.62 -7.08
N MET A 253 14.03 -18.93 -6.55
CA MET A 253 12.78 -18.59 -7.22
C MET A 253 12.50 -17.07 -7.22
N ILE A 254 12.04 -16.57 -8.36
CA ILE A 254 11.50 -15.23 -8.51
C ILE A 254 10.00 -15.30 -8.22
N ASN A 255 9.61 -14.91 -7.00
CA ASN A 255 8.25 -15.04 -6.50
C ASN A 255 7.59 -13.67 -6.31
N GLY A 256 6.27 -13.65 -6.43
CA GLY A 256 5.47 -12.46 -6.16
C GLY A 256 5.52 -11.43 -7.29
N THR A 257 5.41 -10.15 -6.93
CA THR A 257 5.32 -9.03 -7.88
C THR A 257 6.66 -8.30 -8.03
N SER A 258 6.71 -7.27 -8.87
CA SER A 258 7.86 -6.36 -8.97
C SER A 258 7.92 -5.34 -7.82
N GLY A 259 7.12 -5.50 -6.76
CA GLY A 259 7.17 -4.67 -5.55
C GLY A 259 6.38 -3.35 -5.61
N GLN A 260 5.49 -3.17 -6.60
CA GLN A 260 4.77 -1.91 -6.80
C GLN A 260 3.26 -2.01 -6.61
N MET A 261 2.67 -3.13 -7.04
CA MET A 261 1.26 -3.42 -6.93
C MET A 261 1.08 -4.90 -6.61
N TRP A 262 0.00 -5.23 -5.92
CA TRP A 262 -0.38 -6.59 -5.56
C TRP A 262 -1.82 -6.86 -5.96
N ALA A 263 -2.23 -8.12 -5.90
CA ALA A 263 -3.60 -8.51 -6.22
C ALA A 263 -4.62 -7.83 -5.28
N PRO A 264 -5.80 -7.42 -5.78
CA PRO A 264 -6.86 -6.82 -4.96
C PRO A 264 -7.57 -7.86 -4.08
N PHE A 265 -8.46 -7.36 -3.23
CA PHE A 265 -9.28 -8.14 -2.29
C PHE A 265 -8.46 -8.95 -1.29
N MET A 266 -7.46 -8.29 -0.70
CA MET A 266 -6.60 -8.87 0.33
C MET A 266 -7.37 -9.19 1.61
N THR A 267 -6.92 -10.24 2.29
CA THR A 267 -7.36 -10.63 3.63
C THR A 267 -6.17 -10.60 4.60
N PRO A 268 -6.38 -10.64 5.92
CA PRO A 268 -5.28 -10.73 6.90
C PRO A 268 -4.37 -11.96 6.73
N GLU A 269 -4.84 -13.03 6.09
CA GLU A 269 -4.04 -14.22 5.76
C GLU A 269 -3.18 -14.03 4.50
N SER A 270 -3.42 -12.97 3.74
CA SER A 270 -2.62 -12.62 2.57
C SER A 270 -1.20 -12.23 2.98
N SER A 271 -0.26 -12.39 2.06
CA SER A 271 1.13 -11.96 2.26
C SER A 271 1.64 -11.26 1.01
N LEU A 272 2.57 -10.34 1.19
CA LEU A 272 3.15 -9.59 0.08
C LEU A 272 4.48 -10.19 -0.31
N GLU A 273 4.48 -10.91 -1.41
CA GLU A 273 5.70 -11.44 -2.00
C GLU A 273 6.13 -10.53 -3.15
N PHE A 274 7.43 -10.25 -3.23
CA PHE A 274 8.01 -9.48 -4.33
C PHE A 274 9.48 -9.83 -4.53
N TYR A 275 9.95 -9.70 -5.77
CA TYR A 275 11.35 -9.87 -6.13
C TYR A 275 12.05 -8.51 -6.20
N SER A 276 13.17 -8.37 -5.47
CA SER A 276 14.04 -7.20 -5.58
C SER A 276 15.39 -7.61 -6.19
N PRO A 277 15.72 -7.11 -7.39
CA PRO A 277 17.04 -7.29 -7.99
C PRO A 277 18.17 -6.79 -7.07
N GLU A 278 17.96 -5.68 -6.36
CA GLU A 278 18.95 -5.05 -5.50
C GLU A 278 19.26 -5.89 -4.25
N ALA A 279 18.25 -6.57 -3.70
CA ALA A 279 18.38 -7.52 -2.60
C ALA A 279 18.75 -8.94 -3.05
N CYS A 280 18.81 -9.20 -4.35
CA CYS A 280 19.16 -10.48 -4.98
C CYS A 280 18.26 -11.66 -4.63
N ARG A 281 17.05 -11.42 -4.09
CA ARG A 281 16.09 -12.47 -3.73
C ARG A 281 14.67 -11.98 -3.69
N SER A 282 13.76 -12.94 -3.66
CA SER A 282 12.35 -12.71 -3.31
C SER A 282 12.21 -12.49 -1.80
N MET A 283 11.40 -11.51 -1.42
CA MET A 283 11.08 -11.16 -0.04
C MET A 283 9.58 -11.28 0.21
N LYS A 284 9.22 -11.56 1.46
CA LYS A 284 7.83 -11.78 1.89
C LYS A 284 7.53 -10.92 3.11
N LEU A 285 6.50 -10.08 3.00
CA LEU A 285 5.96 -9.30 4.12
C LEU A 285 4.65 -9.92 4.62
N ILE A 286 4.43 -9.79 5.92
CA ILE A 286 3.26 -10.36 6.61
C ILE A 286 2.36 -9.27 7.14
N TYR A 287 1.06 -9.55 7.19
CA TYR A 287 0.08 -8.66 7.79
C TYR A 287 0.40 -8.43 9.28
N LYS A 288 0.32 -7.18 9.72
CA LYS A 288 0.46 -6.78 11.12
C LYS A 288 -0.86 -6.30 11.69
N GLU A 289 -1.45 -5.26 11.07
CA GLU A 289 -2.62 -4.58 11.61
C GLU A 289 -3.41 -3.82 10.53
N GLN A 290 -4.65 -3.47 10.86
CA GLN A 290 -5.48 -2.59 10.05
C GLN A 290 -5.22 -1.14 10.46
N GLY A 291 -5.11 -0.26 9.47
CA GLY A 291 -4.85 1.16 9.64
C GLY A 291 -5.74 2.04 8.78
N VAL A 292 -5.53 3.35 8.89
CA VAL A 292 -6.15 4.36 8.05
C VAL A 292 -5.07 5.35 7.65
N PHE A 293 -4.94 5.59 6.34
CA PHE A 293 -4.04 6.59 5.77
C PHE A 293 -4.88 7.66 5.09
N GLU A 294 -4.87 8.91 5.59
CA GLU A 294 -5.62 10.03 5.01
C GLU A 294 -7.12 9.71 4.75
N GLY A 295 -7.75 9.00 5.69
CA GLY A 295 -9.15 8.57 5.58
C GLY A 295 -9.41 7.33 4.71
N ILE A 296 -8.38 6.76 4.09
CA ILE A 296 -8.41 5.53 3.28
C ILE A 296 -8.05 4.33 4.17
N PRO A 297 -8.86 3.26 4.23
CA PRO A 297 -8.55 2.07 5.01
C PRO A 297 -7.36 1.29 4.41
N THR A 298 -6.41 0.90 5.23
CA THR A 298 -5.20 0.17 4.80
C THR A 298 -4.95 -1.06 5.66
N PHE A 299 -4.20 -2.01 5.11
CA PHE A 299 -3.55 -3.08 5.85
C PHE A 299 -2.05 -2.80 5.88
N ARG A 300 -1.47 -2.82 7.09
CA ARG A 300 -0.05 -2.67 7.29
C ARG A 300 0.64 -4.03 7.22
N PHE A 301 1.56 -4.16 6.29
CA PHE A 301 2.44 -5.30 6.14
C PHE A 301 3.85 -4.95 6.57
N VAL A 302 4.52 -5.86 7.28
CA VAL A 302 5.88 -5.64 7.82
C VAL A 302 6.80 -6.80 7.46
N ALA A 303 8.10 -6.54 7.49
CA ALA A 303 9.10 -7.60 7.41
C ALA A 303 9.00 -8.49 8.67
N PRO A 304 8.79 -9.81 8.52
CA PRO A 304 8.82 -10.72 9.66
C PRO A 304 10.25 -10.87 10.18
N ASN A 305 10.40 -11.23 11.46
CA ASN A 305 11.71 -11.53 12.05
C ASN A 305 12.41 -12.71 11.35
N THR A 306 11.66 -13.54 10.61
CA THR A 306 12.20 -14.64 9.81
C THR A 306 12.84 -14.22 8.49
N LEU A 307 12.70 -12.96 8.05
CA LEU A 307 13.16 -12.51 6.73
C LEU A 307 14.66 -12.73 6.53
N PHE A 308 15.47 -12.36 7.51
CA PHE A 308 16.93 -12.55 7.53
C PHE A 308 17.38 -13.54 8.62
N ALA A 309 16.45 -14.33 9.16
CA ALA A 309 16.79 -15.28 10.22
C ALA A 309 17.72 -16.40 9.72
N ASN A 310 18.54 -16.92 10.62
CA ASN A 310 19.39 -18.06 10.34
C ASN A 310 18.55 -19.31 9.94
N GLY A 311 19.10 -20.17 9.09
CA GLY A 311 18.43 -21.39 8.62
C GLY A 311 18.14 -22.40 9.74
N SER A 312 18.96 -22.37 10.80
CA SER A 312 18.69 -23.12 12.04
C SER A 312 17.42 -22.66 12.76
N ILE A 313 17.04 -21.39 12.63
CA ILE A 313 15.83 -20.79 13.23
C ILE A 313 14.65 -20.89 12.26
N TYR A 314 14.90 -20.67 10.98
CA TYR A 314 13.91 -20.71 9.92
C TYR A 314 14.43 -21.54 8.73
N PRO A 315 14.16 -22.87 8.70
CA PRO A 315 14.71 -23.79 7.71
C PRO A 315 14.58 -23.37 6.24
N PRO A 316 13.51 -22.67 5.79
CA PRO A 316 13.43 -22.18 4.42
C PRO A 316 14.54 -21.20 4.02
N ASN A 317 15.25 -20.59 4.99
CA ASN A 317 16.38 -19.70 4.72
C ASN A 317 17.72 -20.42 4.53
N GLU A 318 17.80 -21.74 4.77
CA GLU A 318 19.06 -22.51 4.71
C GLU A 318 19.79 -22.32 3.37
N GLY A 319 19.05 -22.30 2.26
CA GLY A 319 19.61 -22.14 0.92
C GLY A 319 20.23 -20.76 0.64
N PHE A 320 19.96 -19.75 1.46
CA PHE A 320 20.59 -18.43 1.36
C PHE A 320 21.99 -18.37 2.00
N CYS A 321 22.52 -19.51 2.49
CA CYS A 321 23.76 -19.57 3.28
C CYS A 321 23.72 -18.56 4.43
N PRO A 322 22.89 -18.80 5.46
CA PRO A 322 22.90 -18.04 6.70
C PRO A 322 24.15 -18.43 7.51
N CYS A 323 25.31 -18.17 6.92
CA CYS A 323 26.60 -18.70 7.31
C CYS A 323 27.25 -17.92 8.47
N ARG A 324 26.41 -17.15 9.19
CA ARG A 324 26.73 -16.21 10.27
C ARG A 324 25.52 -16.05 11.20
N GLU A 325 25.64 -15.13 12.14
CA GLU A 325 24.62 -14.73 13.09
C GLU A 325 23.26 -14.45 12.42
N SER A 326 22.17 -14.65 13.14
CA SER A 326 20.81 -14.44 12.63
C SER A 326 20.52 -12.95 12.42
N GLY A 327 19.73 -12.63 11.39
CA GLY A 327 19.29 -11.26 11.07
C GLY A 327 20.15 -10.52 10.03
N ILE A 328 21.11 -11.21 9.42
CA ILE A 328 21.91 -10.71 8.30
C ILE A 328 21.85 -11.70 7.11
N GLN A 329 21.92 -11.17 5.90
CA GLN A 329 21.90 -11.92 4.65
C GLN A 329 23.19 -11.68 3.89
N ASN A 330 24.00 -12.72 3.67
CA ASN A 330 25.16 -12.62 2.79
C ASN A 330 24.69 -12.41 1.34
N VAL A 331 25.21 -11.38 0.67
CA VAL A 331 24.90 -11.06 -0.74
C VAL A 331 26.14 -11.12 -1.63
N SER A 332 27.21 -11.77 -1.17
CA SER A 332 28.46 -11.87 -1.91
C SER A 332 28.31 -12.51 -3.29
N THR A 333 27.44 -13.53 -3.41
CA THR A 333 27.22 -14.28 -4.65
C THR A 333 26.65 -13.42 -5.79
N CYS A 334 25.86 -12.38 -5.47
CA CYS A 334 25.33 -11.45 -6.47
C CYS A 334 26.11 -10.12 -6.54
N ARG A 335 27.10 -9.91 -5.66
CA ARG A 335 27.91 -8.68 -5.59
C ARG A 335 29.40 -8.97 -5.83
N PHE A 336 29.69 -9.71 -6.90
CA PHE A 336 31.07 -9.98 -7.38
C PHE A 336 31.99 -10.59 -6.31
N ASN A 337 31.43 -11.43 -5.43
CA ASN A 337 32.12 -12.04 -4.28
C ASN A 337 32.64 -11.04 -3.23
N ALA A 338 32.22 -9.78 -3.27
CA ALA A 338 32.47 -8.85 -2.16
C ALA A 338 31.73 -9.34 -0.91
N PRO A 339 32.35 -9.36 0.28
CA PRO A 339 31.78 -9.92 1.51
C PRO A 339 30.75 -8.95 2.14
N LEU A 340 29.73 -8.61 1.37
CA LEU A 340 28.66 -7.69 1.73
C LEU A 340 27.46 -8.41 2.34
N PHE A 341 26.81 -7.75 3.30
CA PHE A 341 25.67 -8.26 4.03
C PHE A 341 24.53 -7.25 4.05
N LEU A 342 23.31 -7.73 3.85
CA LEU A 342 22.07 -6.99 4.05
C LEU A 342 21.47 -7.28 5.42
N SER A 343 20.83 -6.27 6.02
CA SER A 343 20.09 -6.40 7.28
C SER A 343 19.07 -5.27 7.41
N HIS A 344 18.31 -5.26 8.51
CA HIS A 344 17.60 -4.04 8.90
C HIS A 344 18.57 -3.00 9.49
N PRO A 345 18.23 -1.71 9.47
CA PRO A 345 19.06 -0.66 10.06
C PRO A 345 19.42 -0.94 11.52
N HIS A 346 20.67 -0.62 11.87
CA HIS A 346 21.30 -0.87 13.16
C HIS A 346 21.24 -2.34 13.61
N PHE A 347 21.11 -3.30 12.69
CA PHE A 347 20.88 -4.70 13.01
C PHE A 347 19.60 -4.92 13.84
N TYR A 348 18.56 -4.11 13.61
CA TYR A 348 17.23 -4.38 14.14
C TYR A 348 16.75 -5.79 13.75
N ASN A 349 16.11 -6.50 14.67
CA ASN A 349 15.68 -7.90 14.50
C ASN A 349 16.82 -8.90 14.19
N ALA A 350 18.07 -8.58 14.53
CA ALA A 350 19.22 -9.47 14.41
C ALA A 350 19.76 -9.91 15.77
N ASP A 351 20.70 -10.86 15.77
CA ASP A 351 21.37 -11.29 17.00
C ASP A 351 22.10 -10.11 17.66
N PRO A 352 21.91 -9.87 18.97
CA PRO A 352 22.47 -8.71 19.67
C PRO A 352 23.99 -8.57 19.54
N VAL A 353 24.71 -9.69 19.40
CA VAL A 353 26.17 -9.70 19.21
C VAL A 353 26.63 -8.84 18.03
N LEU A 354 25.81 -8.70 16.98
CA LEU A 354 26.13 -7.88 15.81
C LEU A 354 26.10 -6.38 16.16
N ALA A 355 25.06 -5.94 16.87
CA ALA A 355 24.97 -4.57 17.35
C ALA A 355 26.00 -4.28 18.45
N GLU A 356 26.24 -5.23 19.34
CA GLU A 356 27.21 -5.12 20.43
C GLU A 356 28.66 -5.11 19.93
N ALA A 357 28.97 -5.69 18.77
CA ALA A 357 30.31 -5.67 18.19
C ALA A 357 30.76 -4.28 17.71
N VAL A 358 29.83 -3.34 17.49
CA VAL A 358 30.13 -1.99 16.96
C VAL A 358 29.53 -0.93 17.88
N SER A 359 30.35 -0.04 18.41
CA SER A 359 29.87 1.05 19.26
C SER A 359 29.24 2.16 18.42
N GLY A 360 28.05 2.63 18.81
CA GLY A 360 27.29 3.69 18.12
C GLY A 360 26.01 3.21 17.44
N LEU A 361 25.67 1.92 17.54
CA LEU A 361 24.44 1.36 16.98
C LEU A 361 23.31 1.32 18.02
N HIS A 362 22.13 1.81 17.65
CA HIS A 362 20.94 1.83 18.52
C HIS A 362 19.72 1.28 17.75
N PRO A 363 19.47 -0.03 17.74
CA PRO A 363 18.31 -0.59 17.05
C PRO A 363 16.98 -0.07 17.65
N ASN A 364 16.13 0.53 16.82
CA ASN A 364 14.82 1.04 17.21
C ASN A 364 13.71 0.51 16.27
N PRO A 365 12.66 -0.16 16.76
CA PRO A 365 11.58 -0.67 15.93
C PRO A 365 10.84 0.41 15.11
N GLU A 366 10.61 1.59 15.67
CA GLU A 366 9.85 2.66 14.99
C GLU A 366 10.68 3.28 13.86
N GLU A 367 11.96 3.49 14.09
CA GLU A 367 12.87 4.11 13.13
C GLU A 367 13.40 3.11 12.09
N HIS A 368 13.54 1.83 12.44
CA HIS A 368 14.24 0.84 11.61
C HIS A 368 13.36 -0.27 11.05
N SER A 369 12.06 -0.31 11.38
CA SER A 369 11.15 -1.26 10.74
C SER A 369 10.83 -0.87 9.29
N LEU A 370 10.69 -1.91 8.47
CA LEU A 370 10.17 -1.85 7.11
C LEU A 370 8.67 -2.12 7.13
N PHE A 371 7.89 -1.27 6.45
CA PHE A 371 6.45 -1.47 6.32
C PHE A 371 5.89 -0.98 4.99
N LEU A 372 4.77 -1.59 4.57
CA LEU A 372 3.93 -1.18 3.45
C LEU A 372 2.47 -1.12 3.92
N ASP A 373 1.85 0.03 3.75
CA ASP A 373 0.41 0.23 3.96
C ASP A 373 -0.31 0.08 2.62
N ILE A 374 -1.11 -0.97 2.48
CA ILE A 374 -1.79 -1.30 1.22
C ILE A 374 -3.30 -1.14 1.39
N HIS A 375 -3.96 -0.53 0.40
CA HIS A 375 -5.42 -0.52 0.36
C HIS A 375 -5.95 -1.91 -0.04
N PRO A 376 -6.64 -2.64 0.85
CA PRO A 376 -6.88 -4.07 0.70
C PRO A 376 -7.80 -4.41 -0.47
N VAL A 377 -8.72 -3.51 -0.85
CA VAL A 377 -9.65 -3.76 -1.95
C VAL A 377 -8.97 -3.63 -3.31
N THR A 378 -7.94 -2.79 -3.46
CA THR A 378 -7.27 -2.59 -4.76
C THR A 378 -5.87 -3.19 -4.85
N GLY A 379 -5.22 -3.48 -3.73
CA GLY A 379 -3.83 -3.97 -3.70
C GLY A 379 -2.78 -2.89 -4.01
N ILE A 380 -3.17 -1.61 -3.97
CA ILE A 380 -2.31 -0.46 -4.26
C ILE A 380 -1.67 0.05 -2.95
N PRO A 381 -0.35 0.27 -2.91
CA PRO A 381 0.32 0.92 -1.77
C PRO A 381 -0.12 2.36 -1.60
N MET A 382 -0.41 2.75 -0.36
CA MET A 382 -0.76 4.12 0.02
C MET A 382 0.43 4.85 0.65
N ASN A 383 1.18 4.13 1.49
CA ASN A 383 2.35 4.61 2.19
C ASN A 383 3.34 3.46 2.32
N CYS A 384 4.61 3.69 2.03
CA CYS A 384 5.64 2.68 2.17
C CYS A 384 6.92 3.27 2.76
N SER A 385 7.62 2.43 3.52
CA SER A 385 8.96 2.73 4.01
C SER A 385 9.77 1.44 3.99
N VAL A 386 10.56 1.29 2.94
CA VAL A 386 11.44 0.15 2.71
C VAL A 386 12.83 0.52 3.20
N LYS A 387 13.28 -0.11 4.30
CA LYS A 387 14.56 0.21 4.94
C LYS A 387 15.48 -1.00 4.95
N LEU A 388 16.70 -0.82 4.48
CA LEU A 388 17.75 -1.84 4.45
C LEU A 388 19.10 -1.23 4.84
N GLN A 389 19.96 -2.07 5.40
CA GLN A 389 21.33 -1.72 5.78
C GLN A 389 22.32 -2.58 5.01
N LEU A 390 23.37 -1.93 4.50
CA LEU A 390 24.50 -2.58 3.86
C LEU A 390 25.69 -2.58 4.83
N SER A 391 26.28 -3.77 5.03
CA SER A 391 27.44 -3.97 5.89
C SER A 391 28.54 -4.73 5.17
N LEU A 392 29.78 -4.59 5.63
CA LEU A 392 30.95 -5.28 5.11
C LEU A 392 31.55 -6.18 6.19
N TYR A 393 31.76 -7.45 5.88
CA TYR A 393 32.53 -8.34 6.75
C TYR A 393 34.03 -8.10 6.56
N ILE A 394 34.73 -7.81 7.65
CA ILE A 394 36.16 -7.48 7.65
C ILE A 394 36.88 -8.28 8.74
N LYS A 395 38.12 -8.67 8.48
CA LYS A 395 39.04 -9.31 9.44
C LYS A 395 40.50 -9.09 9.02
N SER A 396 41.43 -9.47 9.88
CA SER A 396 42.86 -9.57 9.52
C SER A 396 43.11 -10.74 8.56
N VAL A 397 43.89 -10.50 7.50
CA VAL A 397 44.40 -11.55 6.58
C VAL A 397 45.92 -11.54 6.62
N LYS A 398 46.49 -12.64 7.10
CA LYS A 398 47.95 -12.80 7.21
C LYS A 398 48.60 -12.64 5.83
N GLY A 399 49.56 -11.71 5.75
CA GLY A 399 50.25 -11.36 4.50
C GLY A 399 49.64 -10.20 3.74
N VAL A 400 48.49 -9.66 4.18
CA VAL A 400 47.88 -8.43 3.64
C VAL A 400 48.01 -7.30 4.66
N GLY A 401 49.05 -6.47 4.51
CA GLY A 401 49.44 -5.46 5.50
C GLY A 401 48.34 -4.44 5.83
N GLN A 402 47.50 -4.10 4.86
CA GLN A 402 46.40 -3.14 4.99
C GLN A 402 45.36 -3.59 6.02
N THR A 403 45.16 -4.89 6.21
CA THR A 403 44.18 -5.44 7.15
C THR A 403 44.63 -5.39 8.61
N GLY A 404 45.90 -5.08 8.88
CA GLY A 404 46.44 -4.97 10.24
C GLY A 404 46.07 -6.15 11.14
N LYS A 405 45.58 -5.83 12.34
CA LYS A 405 45.07 -6.77 13.34
C LYS A 405 43.56 -6.60 13.53
N ILE A 406 42.83 -6.29 12.47
CA ILE A 406 41.36 -6.15 12.54
C ILE A 406 40.75 -7.46 13.08
N GLU A 407 39.98 -7.35 14.16
CA GLU A 407 39.18 -8.45 14.67
C GLU A 407 37.96 -8.69 13.74
N PRO A 408 37.53 -9.94 13.53
CA PRO A 408 36.37 -10.25 12.68
C PRO A 408 35.11 -9.49 13.10
N VAL A 409 34.53 -8.71 12.19
CA VAL A 409 33.34 -7.90 12.47
C VAL A 409 32.52 -7.65 11.19
N ILE A 410 31.18 -7.61 11.36
CA ILE A 410 30.25 -7.11 10.34
C ILE A 410 30.11 -5.61 10.56
N LEU A 411 30.90 -4.82 9.85
CA LEU A 411 30.95 -3.37 10.01
C LEU A 411 29.89 -2.71 9.11
N PRO A 412 28.86 -2.03 9.66
CA PRO A 412 27.87 -1.37 8.83
C PRO A 412 28.48 -0.19 8.08
N LEU A 413 28.10 -0.04 6.81
CA LEU A 413 28.58 1.02 5.92
C LEU A 413 27.58 2.18 5.87
N MET A 414 26.32 1.82 5.60
CA MET A 414 25.20 2.75 5.55
C MET A 414 23.90 1.97 5.69
N TRP A 415 22.84 2.66 6.06
CA TRP A 415 21.48 2.20 5.83
C TRP A 415 20.73 3.23 4.99
N PHE A 416 19.74 2.74 4.25
CA PHE A 416 18.94 3.56 3.38
C PHE A 416 17.46 3.19 3.51
N GLY A 417 16.62 4.20 3.43
CA GLY A 417 15.18 4.11 3.46
C GLY A 417 14.60 4.69 2.18
N GLU A 418 13.80 3.90 1.50
CA GLU A 418 13.01 4.35 0.37
C GLU A 418 11.57 4.51 0.83
N SER A 419 11.08 5.75 0.79
CA SER A 419 9.76 6.11 1.28
C SER A 419 8.96 6.81 0.21
N GLY A 420 7.69 6.44 0.10
CA GLY A 420 6.73 7.10 -0.77
C GLY A 420 5.35 7.07 -0.14
N ALA A 421 4.66 8.20 -0.18
CA ALA A 421 3.30 8.35 0.33
C ALA A 421 2.44 9.04 -0.71
N MET A 422 1.23 8.52 -0.93
CA MET A 422 0.29 9.09 -1.88
C MET A 422 -0.17 10.47 -1.40
N GLU A 423 0.00 11.50 -2.23
CA GLU A 423 -0.26 12.90 -1.87
C GLU A 423 -1.05 13.63 -2.99
N GLY A 424 -1.50 14.84 -2.69
CA GLY A 424 -2.04 15.78 -3.68
C GLY A 424 -3.29 15.31 -4.43
N GLU A 425 -3.37 15.65 -5.73
CA GLU A 425 -4.51 15.33 -6.60
C GLU A 425 -4.74 13.83 -6.74
N THR A 426 -3.67 13.03 -6.78
CA THR A 426 -3.76 11.57 -6.87
C THR A 426 -4.46 10.99 -5.64
N LEU A 427 -4.08 11.45 -4.43
CA LEU A 427 -4.75 11.06 -3.20
C LEU A 427 -6.22 11.43 -3.20
N GLN A 428 -6.56 12.67 -3.58
CA GLN A 428 -7.95 13.15 -3.63
C GLN A 428 -8.80 12.38 -4.64
N THR A 429 -8.25 12.09 -5.81
CA THR A 429 -8.90 11.27 -6.83
C THR A 429 -9.16 9.86 -6.32
N PHE A 430 -8.14 9.24 -5.71
CA PHE A 430 -8.24 7.91 -5.13
C PHE A 430 -9.30 7.87 -4.01
N TYR A 431 -9.25 8.82 -3.07
CA TYR A 431 -10.23 8.94 -1.99
C TYR A 431 -11.66 9.11 -2.53
N THR A 432 -11.85 10.01 -3.50
CA THR A 432 -13.18 10.29 -4.07
C THR A 432 -13.75 9.05 -4.75
N GLN A 433 -12.95 8.37 -5.57
CA GLN A 433 -13.42 7.23 -6.37
C GLN A 433 -13.59 5.94 -5.56
N LEU A 434 -12.74 5.69 -4.56
CA LEU A 434 -12.67 4.40 -3.87
C LEU A 434 -13.16 4.43 -2.43
N VAL A 435 -13.27 5.61 -1.81
CA VAL A 435 -13.81 5.75 -0.46
C VAL A 435 -15.15 6.49 -0.49
N LEU A 436 -15.18 7.71 -1.04
CA LEU A 436 -16.36 8.56 -0.97
C LEU A 436 -17.52 8.04 -1.83
N MET A 437 -17.29 7.78 -3.12
CA MET A 437 -18.33 7.30 -4.04
C MET A 437 -18.97 5.98 -3.57
N PRO A 438 -18.21 4.94 -3.17
CA PRO A 438 -18.79 3.73 -2.60
C PRO A 438 -19.58 3.99 -1.31
N ARG A 439 -19.09 4.85 -0.41
CA ARG A 439 -19.84 5.23 0.81
C ARG A 439 -21.15 5.93 0.47
N VAL A 440 -21.15 6.88 -0.47
CA VAL A 440 -22.35 7.59 -0.93
C VAL A 440 -23.36 6.61 -1.52
N LEU A 441 -22.92 5.69 -2.39
CA LEU A 441 -23.80 4.66 -2.95
C LEU A 441 -24.35 3.72 -1.87
N HIS A 442 -23.50 3.32 -0.92
CA HIS A 442 -23.86 2.44 0.20
C HIS A 442 -24.87 3.10 1.15
N TYR A 443 -24.74 4.37 1.48
CA TYR A 443 -25.75 5.06 2.29
C TYR A 443 -27.00 5.41 1.46
N GLY A 444 -26.81 5.81 0.20
CA GLY A 444 -27.88 6.18 -0.73
C GLY A 444 -28.89 5.05 -0.93
N GLN A 445 -28.44 3.80 -1.05
CA GLN A 445 -29.34 2.64 -1.18
C GLN A 445 -30.24 2.45 0.07
N TYR A 446 -29.72 2.67 1.28
CA TYR A 446 -30.53 2.55 2.51
C TYR A 446 -31.47 3.73 2.71
N VAL A 447 -31.03 4.94 2.38
CA VAL A 447 -31.89 6.14 2.40
C VAL A 447 -33.04 5.98 1.41
N LEU A 448 -32.77 5.49 0.20
CA LEU A 448 -33.79 5.24 -0.82
C LEU A 448 -34.79 4.16 -0.39
N LEU A 449 -34.30 3.08 0.24
CA LEU A 449 -35.14 2.03 0.80
C LEU A 449 -36.02 2.55 1.95
N ALA A 450 -35.44 3.30 2.90
CA ALA A 450 -36.17 3.88 4.02
C ALA A 450 -37.26 4.86 3.53
N LEU A 451 -36.93 5.73 2.57
CA LEU A 451 -37.89 6.62 1.94
C LEU A 451 -39.02 5.85 1.25
N GLY A 452 -38.69 4.78 0.52
CA GLY A 452 -39.66 3.89 -0.10
C GLY A 452 -40.63 3.28 0.91
N CYS A 453 -40.12 2.75 2.02
CA CYS A 453 -40.93 2.22 3.11
C CYS A 453 -41.86 3.28 3.72
N VAL A 454 -41.34 4.47 4.05
CA VAL A 454 -42.14 5.58 4.60
C VAL A 454 -43.27 5.97 3.65
N LEU A 455 -42.99 6.11 2.36
CA LEU A 455 -43.99 6.44 1.34
C LEU A 455 -45.06 5.35 1.18
N LEU A 456 -44.70 4.07 1.38
CA LEU A 456 -45.64 2.94 1.38
C LEU A 456 -46.53 2.90 2.64
N PHE A 457 -46.04 3.39 3.78
CA PHE A 457 -46.85 3.47 5.01
C PHE A 457 -47.98 4.51 4.92
N ILE A 458 -47.80 5.61 4.19
CA ILE A 458 -48.80 6.68 4.04
C ILE A 458 -50.16 6.19 3.52
N PRO A 459 -50.26 5.47 2.39
CA PRO A 459 -51.54 4.93 1.90
C PRO A 459 -52.14 3.89 2.85
N ILE A 460 -51.34 3.08 3.54
CA ILE A 460 -51.81 2.10 4.54
C ILE A 460 -52.51 2.82 5.70
N VAL A 461 -51.87 3.85 6.26
CA VAL A 461 -52.46 4.67 7.33
C VAL A 461 -53.72 5.39 6.86
N TYR A 462 -53.72 5.93 5.64
CA TYR A 462 -54.91 6.54 5.05
C TYR A 462 -56.07 5.54 4.93
N GLN A 463 -55.78 4.31 4.50
CA GLN A 463 -56.79 3.26 4.37
C GLN A 463 -57.37 2.85 5.73
N ILE A 464 -56.53 2.65 6.74
CA ILE A 464 -56.97 2.35 8.13
C ILE A 464 -57.85 3.49 8.67
N ARG A 465 -57.41 4.75 8.54
CA ARG A 465 -58.21 5.91 8.98
C ARG A 465 -59.54 6.04 8.23
N SER A 466 -59.56 5.72 6.93
CA SER A 466 -60.80 5.74 6.14
C SER A 466 -61.80 4.67 6.56
N GLN A 467 -61.33 3.50 7.04
CA GLN A 467 -62.20 2.45 7.56
C GLN A 467 -62.74 2.78 8.95
N VAL A 468 -61.91 3.37 9.83
CA VAL A 468 -62.33 3.80 11.17
C VAL A 468 -63.32 4.97 11.11
N GLY A 469 -63.17 5.91 10.17
CA GLY A 469 -64.12 7.01 9.96
C GLY A 469 -65.46 6.60 9.33
N GLY A 470 -65.52 5.46 8.64
CA GLY A 470 -66.76 4.91 8.06
C GLY A 470 -67.61 4.10 9.05
N GLY A 471 -67.05 3.73 10.20
CA GLY A 471 -67.75 2.95 11.24
C GLY A 471 -68.74 3.75 12.09
N GLN A 472 -68.72 5.09 12.04
CA GLN A 472 -69.66 5.93 12.81
C GLN A 472 -70.98 6.21 12.07
N SER A 473 -71.13 5.86 10.80
CA SER A 473 -72.36 6.12 10.03
C SER A 473 -73.38 4.98 9.99
N VAL A 474 -73.12 3.83 10.63
CA VAL A 474 -74.04 2.67 10.60
C VAL A 474 -74.93 2.57 11.85
N ALA A 475 -74.67 3.35 12.91
CA ALA A 475 -75.54 3.39 14.11
C ALA A 475 -76.77 4.33 13.97
N GLY A 476 -76.96 4.99 12.81
CA GLY A 476 -78.02 5.97 12.59
C GLY A 476 -79.21 5.51 11.74
N ALA A 477 -79.22 4.26 11.24
CA ALA A 477 -80.15 3.81 10.21
C ALA A 477 -81.16 2.71 10.65
N GLU A 478 -81.39 2.55 11.96
CA GLU A 478 -82.42 1.62 12.50
C GLU A 478 -83.51 2.36 13.32
N ARG A 479 -83.90 3.57 12.91
CA ARG A 479 -84.99 4.32 13.57
C ARG A 479 -86.17 4.77 12.71
N SER A 480 -86.25 4.33 11.45
CA SER A 480 -87.35 4.76 10.57
C SER A 480 -87.83 3.63 9.66
N LEU A 481 -88.47 2.60 10.22
CA LEU A 481 -89.38 1.70 9.47
C LEU A 481 -90.16 0.79 10.43
N ALA A 482 -91.09 1.38 11.18
CA ALA A 482 -92.22 0.66 11.79
C ALA A 482 -93.40 1.61 11.98
N CYS A 483 -94.04 1.98 10.87
CA CYS A 483 -95.39 2.54 10.83
C CYS A 483 -96.10 1.95 9.61
N LEU A 484 -97.36 1.55 9.80
CA LEU A 484 -98.28 0.86 8.87
C LEU A 484 -98.01 -0.66 8.81
N LEU A 485 -98.75 -1.53 9.50
CA LEU A 485 -100.20 -1.72 9.45
C LEU A 485 -100.73 -2.29 10.79
N GLY A 486 -101.92 -1.83 11.19
CA GLY A 486 -102.56 -2.17 12.45
C GLY A 486 -103.29 -3.52 12.47
N GLY A 487 -103.52 -4.02 13.69
CA GLY A 487 -104.36 -5.16 14.00
C GLY A 487 -104.58 -5.30 15.51
N ARG A 488 -105.77 -4.88 15.97
CA ARG A 488 -106.25 -4.77 17.36
C ARG A 488 -106.22 -6.06 18.21
N ARG A 489 -106.02 -5.85 19.53
CA ARG A 489 -106.72 -6.36 20.76
C ARG A 489 -105.63 -6.59 21.83
N GLY A 490 -105.69 -6.17 23.08
CA GLY A 490 -106.79 -5.89 24.01
C GLY A 490 -106.41 -6.59 25.34
N SER A 491 -106.07 -5.78 26.36
CA SER A 491 -106.08 -6.05 27.83
C SER A 491 -105.42 -7.33 28.39
N ASP A 492 -104.39 -7.19 29.23
CA ASP A 492 -104.49 -7.37 30.70
C ASP A 492 -103.12 -7.43 31.44
N GLN A 493 -103.11 -6.80 32.62
CA GLN A 493 -102.39 -7.06 33.88
C GLN A 493 -100.83 -7.08 34.03
N ILE A 494 -100.40 -6.21 34.95
CA ILE A 494 -99.20 -6.16 35.84
C ILE A 494 -99.10 -7.45 36.71
N PRO A 495 -97.94 -7.94 37.29
CA PRO A 495 -96.75 -7.23 37.81
C PRO A 495 -95.34 -7.84 37.56
N GLN A 496 -94.31 -7.07 38.00
CA GLN A 496 -92.89 -7.42 38.20
C GLN A 496 -92.67 -8.70 39.05
N PRO A 497 -91.44 -9.29 39.04
CA PRO A 497 -90.52 -8.96 40.15
C PRO A 497 -88.99 -9.01 39.84
N SER A 498 -88.27 -8.21 40.64
CA SER A 498 -86.96 -8.45 41.31
C SER A 498 -85.71 -8.95 40.57
N LEU A 499 -84.66 -8.11 40.69
CA LEU A 499 -83.21 -8.39 40.77
C LEU A 499 -82.85 -9.66 41.58
N PRO A 500 -81.67 -10.30 41.33
CA PRO A 500 -80.47 -9.89 42.08
C PRO A 500 -79.16 -9.84 41.27
N ALA A 501 -78.25 -9.01 41.79
CA ALA A 501 -76.86 -8.85 41.42
C ALA A 501 -75.96 -9.92 42.06
N VAL A 502 -74.85 -10.27 41.41
CA VAL A 502 -73.65 -10.94 41.99
C VAL A 502 -72.40 -10.52 41.18
N PRO A 503 -71.21 -10.40 41.79
CA PRO A 503 -70.33 -9.26 41.57
C PRO A 503 -69.00 -9.55 40.84
N THR A 504 -68.32 -8.43 40.60
CA THR A 504 -66.92 -8.17 40.25
C THR A 504 -65.86 -9.13 40.82
N ASP A 505 -64.83 -9.39 40.00
CA ASP A 505 -63.46 -9.55 40.49
C ASP A 505 -62.47 -8.69 39.67
N THR A 506 -61.71 -7.92 40.43
CA THR A 506 -60.61 -7.03 40.08
C THR A 506 -59.30 -7.80 39.93
N PHE A 507 -58.45 -7.41 38.98
CA PHE A 507 -56.99 -7.58 39.12
C PHE A 507 -56.26 -6.31 38.67
N SER A 508 -55.62 -5.69 39.65
CA SER A 508 -54.75 -4.53 39.56
C SER A 508 -53.29 -4.97 39.75
N LEU A 509 -52.36 -4.41 38.97
CA LEU A 509 -50.94 -4.37 39.30
C LEU A 509 -50.42 -2.94 39.12
N GLN A 510 -49.86 -2.42 40.21
CA GLN A 510 -49.18 -1.12 40.32
C GLN A 510 -47.65 -1.27 40.15
N PRO A 511 -46.93 -0.15 39.88
CA PRO A 511 -45.52 -0.11 39.48
C PRO A 511 -44.55 0.21 40.64
N THR A 512 -43.24 0.11 40.39
CA THR A 512 -42.20 0.67 41.29
C THR A 512 -41.24 1.60 40.54
N SER A 513 -41.05 2.79 41.15
CA SER A 513 -40.02 3.82 41.00
C SER A 513 -38.64 3.31 41.48
N GLY A 514 -37.46 3.92 41.24
CA GLY A 514 -37.03 5.23 40.73
C GLY A 514 -35.54 5.46 41.10
N GLY A 515 -34.87 6.42 40.48
CA GLY A 515 -33.50 6.83 40.83
C GLY A 515 -33.00 8.05 40.02
N SER A 516 -32.57 9.10 40.72
CA SER A 516 -32.08 10.44 40.27
C SER A 516 -30.60 10.65 40.70
N PRO A 517 -29.90 11.83 40.61
CA PRO A 517 -30.22 13.19 40.08
C PRO A 517 -29.04 13.98 39.38
N ARG A 518 -29.29 15.30 39.10
CA ARG A 518 -28.40 16.49 38.87
C ARG A 518 -28.35 17.04 37.42
N SER A 519 -29.08 18.11 37.04
CA SER A 519 -28.82 19.59 37.16
C SER A 519 -27.56 20.07 36.41
N LEU A 520 -27.53 21.00 35.43
CA LEU A 520 -28.16 22.33 35.25
C LEU A 520 -27.73 22.92 33.83
N PRO A 521 -28.05 24.18 33.41
CA PRO A 521 -29.00 24.60 32.35
C PRO A 521 -28.40 25.12 31.01
N GLY A 522 -29.24 25.46 30.02
CA GLY A 522 -28.87 26.38 28.91
C GLY A 522 -29.77 26.33 27.67
N LEU A 523 -30.48 27.43 27.39
CA LEU A 523 -31.18 27.78 26.14
C LEU A 523 -30.25 27.67 24.91
N GLY A 524 -30.68 27.47 23.65
CA GLY A 524 -31.99 27.45 23.00
C GLY A 524 -31.81 27.34 21.47
N SER A 525 -32.93 27.14 20.77
CA SER A 525 -33.23 27.45 19.36
C SER A 525 -32.20 27.13 18.27
N CYS A 526 -32.58 26.23 17.34
CA CYS A 526 -32.95 26.63 15.98
C CYS A 526 -33.41 25.44 15.15
N CYS A 527 -34.69 25.45 14.83
CA CYS A 527 -35.32 24.68 13.77
C CYS A 527 -35.46 25.59 12.55
N CYS A 528 -35.36 25.01 11.34
CA CYS A 528 -35.65 25.60 10.03
C CYS A 528 -34.62 26.58 9.44
N ILE A 529 -33.98 26.20 8.34
CA ILE A 529 -34.27 26.68 6.97
C ILE A 529 -33.62 25.69 5.99
N LEU A 530 -34.46 24.90 5.32
CA LEU A 530 -34.14 24.11 4.13
C LEU A 530 -34.96 24.73 3.00
N ALA A 531 -34.32 25.49 2.11
CA ALA A 531 -34.79 25.75 0.75
C ALA A 531 -33.77 26.64 0.02
N SER A 532 -33.09 26.07 -0.96
CA SER A 532 -32.88 26.63 -2.31
C SER A 532 -31.65 25.99 -2.93
N LEU A 533 -31.85 25.21 -4.01
CA LEU A 533 -31.22 25.43 -5.31
C LEU A 533 -31.56 24.25 -6.22
N ALA A 534 -32.35 24.54 -7.24
CA ALA A 534 -32.65 23.68 -8.37
C ALA A 534 -32.12 24.35 -9.65
N TYR A 535 -31.80 23.50 -10.63
CA TYR A 535 -31.33 23.78 -12.00
C TYR A 535 -29.86 24.23 -12.10
N SER A 536 -28.99 23.60 -12.89
CA SER A 536 -29.18 23.04 -14.24
C SER A 536 -28.16 21.92 -14.56
N VAL A 537 -28.63 20.85 -15.23
CA VAL A 537 -27.81 19.76 -15.80
C VAL A 537 -28.12 19.69 -17.29
N PRO A 538 -27.13 19.70 -18.21
CA PRO A 538 -27.34 19.23 -19.56
C PRO A 538 -26.90 17.76 -19.70
N THR A 539 -27.87 16.96 -20.13
CA THR A 539 -27.76 15.59 -20.64
C THR A 539 -27.13 15.54 -22.03
N SER A 540 -26.18 14.63 -22.25
CA SER A 540 -26.09 13.83 -23.49
C SER A 540 -25.01 12.75 -23.43
N LEU A 541 -25.44 11.49 -23.36
CA LEU A 541 -24.73 10.30 -23.86
C LEU A 541 -25.18 10.03 -25.31
N PRO A 542 -24.35 9.39 -26.14
CA PRO A 542 -24.88 8.42 -27.10
C PRO A 542 -24.11 7.08 -27.12
N ILE A 543 -24.87 6.03 -27.42
CA ILE A 543 -24.44 4.64 -27.62
C ILE A 543 -24.78 4.22 -29.07
N LEU A 544 -23.85 3.48 -29.70
CA LEU A 544 -23.93 2.54 -30.86
C LEU A 544 -24.15 3.03 -32.31
N GLY A 545 -23.30 2.50 -33.20
CA GLY A 545 -23.58 2.30 -34.63
C GLY A 545 -22.41 2.60 -35.57
N GLY A 546 -21.71 1.56 -36.05
CA GLY A 546 -20.53 1.68 -36.91
C GLY A 546 -20.81 1.79 -38.42
N LEU A 547 -19.82 2.31 -39.17
CA LEU A 547 -19.50 2.03 -40.58
C LEU A 547 -18.24 2.82 -40.99
N GLY A 548 -17.30 2.16 -41.68
CA GLY A 548 -16.55 2.74 -42.81
C GLY A 548 -15.33 3.65 -42.56
N THR A 549 -14.14 3.06 -42.64
CA THR A 549 -12.98 3.45 -43.49
C THR A 549 -12.47 4.90 -43.59
N LEU A 550 -11.15 5.03 -43.28
CA LEU A 550 -10.09 5.83 -43.97
C LEU A 550 -9.89 7.33 -43.59
N PRO A 551 -8.68 7.91 -43.81
CA PRO A 551 -7.83 8.44 -42.74
C PRO A 551 -7.61 9.96 -42.83
N TRP A 552 -7.28 10.60 -41.70
CA TRP A 552 -6.84 12.01 -41.71
C TRP A 552 -5.39 12.17 -41.26
N ARG A 553 -4.57 12.56 -42.24
CA ARG A 553 -3.26 13.17 -42.07
C ARG A 553 -3.39 14.56 -41.47
N GLY A 554 -2.41 14.94 -40.65
CA GLY A 554 -1.79 16.26 -40.70
C GLY A 554 -2.29 17.29 -39.69
N CYS A 555 -1.46 17.54 -38.66
CA CYS A 555 -1.13 18.90 -38.22
C CYS A 555 0.27 18.89 -37.57
N ARG A 556 1.26 19.36 -38.34
CA ARG A 556 2.53 19.89 -37.83
C ARG A 556 2.25 21.27 -37.24
N TRP A 557 2.77 21.56 -36.06
CA TRP A 557 3.14 22.92 -35.68
C TRP A 557 4.56 22.92 -35.11
N PHE A 558 5.43 23.53 -35.91
CA PHE A 558 6.81 23.95 -35.60
C PHE A 558 6.72 25.45 -35.30
N TRP A 559 7.36 25.94 -34.23
CA TRP A 559 8.02 27.27 -34.13
C TRP A 559 9.04 27.13 -32.98
N VAL A 560 10.35 26.97 -33.21
CA VAL A 560 11.38 27.89 -33.75
C VAL A 560 11.89 28.89 -32.70
N THR A 561 13.04 28.52 -32.12
CA THR A 561 14.27 29.29 -31.81
C THR A 561 14.24 30.69 -31.18
N ARG A 562 15.12 30.82 -30.16
CA ARG A 562 15.85 32.05 -29.72
C ARG A 562 16.45 32.85 -30.89
N PRO A 563 16.72 34.17 -30.72
CA PRO A 563 18.01 34.70 -30.21
C PRO A 563 17.79 35.94 -29.29
N GLY A 564 18.73 36.54 -28.55
CA GLY A 564 20.16 36.40 -28.32
C GLY A 564 20.68 37.69 -27.63
N THR A 565 21.50 37.58 -26.59
CA THR A 565 22.71 38.37 -26.25
C THR A 565 23.27 37.84 -24.93
#